data_AF-A0A954HJC4-F1
#
_entry.id   AF-A0A954HJC4-F1
#
_cell.length_a   1.000
_cell.length_b   1.000
_cell.length_c   1.000
_cell.angle_alpha   90.00
_cell.angle_beta   90.00
_cell.angle_gamma   90.00
#
_symmetry.space_group_name_H-M   'P 1'
#
loop_
_entity.id
_entity.type
_entity.pdbx_description
1 polymer ?
#
loop_
_entity_poly.entity_id
_entity_poly.type
_entity_poly.pdbx_seq_one_letter_code
_entity_poly.pdbx_strand_id
1 'polypeptide(L)'
;QSPDAYEKLIDNLLDSPRFGEHWARFWLDLVRYADSDGFRKDDFRPDAWRYRDYVIQAFNEDTPFDQFVREQIAADEMYPNEPQKHIATGFLRHGMYEYNQRDAQTQWQDMLNDITDTTGDVFLGVGMGCARCHDHKFDPILQADYFRLQAFFVNISLQDETAAASAEERKAYASKLSDWEQQTADLRAKLAEMETPYLDELREAMVDKFPFEVQEIYRKPNDEKTAYDWQVVYLVDLQAAAELAKLSGKFRGEEKKTWTALKEELAKFDKLKPAPLPTSRTIRDYDLSPPPVFIPGKERLGEVEPGFLTIFAPEPVAPEILPDLPASSGRRTVLANWLTRPDHPLTTRVIVNRIWQEHFGQGIVPTPSDFGHLGEAPSHPELLDWLATSFVSNGWSLKWLHREIVVSAAYRQQAVVENAQASLIDPANRLMWRAPLRRLSAEQIRDAMLVAGGEIEHKLGGAPSDAAKSKRRSIYCKVMRNKPDDMLSAFDL
;
A
#
# COMPACT_ATOMS: atom_id res chain seq x y z
N GLN A 1 -45.51 -6.84 1.23
CA GLN A 1 -44.07 -6.78 0.91
C GLN A 1 -43.78 -7.84 -0.14
N SER A 2 -42.84 -7.61 -1.06
CA SER A 2 -42.46 -8.59 -2.09
C SER A 2 -41.74 -9.79 -1.44
N PRO A 3 -41.91 -11.04 -1.92
CA PRO A 3 -41.23 -12.20 -1.34
C PRO A 3 -39.69 -12.15 -1.43
N ASP A 4 -39.15 -11.33 -2.34
CA ASP A 4 -37.71 -11.10 -2.59
C ASP A 4 -37.22 -9.74 -2.06
N ALA A 5 -37.94 -9.13 -1.11
CA ALA A 5 -37.61 -7.79 -0.61
C ALA A 5 -36.24 -7.74 0.10
N TYR A 6 -35.82 -8.84 0.73
CA TYR A 6 -34.54 -8.92 1.43
C TYR A 6 -33.37 -8.98 0.45
N GLU A 7 -33.46 -9.84 -0.56
CA GLU A 7 -32.47 -10.00 -1.62
C GLU A 7 -32.33 -8.70 -2.42
N LYS A 8 -33.45 -8.05 -2.78
CA LYS A 8 -33.44 -6.73 -3.44
C LYS A 8 -32.75 -5.66 -2.60
N LEU A 9 -32.92 -5.68 -1.27
CA LEU A 9 -32.23 -4.74 -0.39
C LEU A 9 -30.73 -4.99 -0.41
N ILE A 10 -30.30 -6.25 -0.36
CA ILE A 10 -28.88 -6.62 -0.45
C ILE A 10 -28.29 -6.15 -1.78
N ASP A 11 -28.95 -6.45 -2.90
CA ASP A 11 -28.47 -6.05 -4.23
C ASP A 11 -28.33 -4.52 -4.32
N ASN A 12 -29.32 -3.75 -3.82
CA ASN A 12 -29.23 -2.29 -3.75
C ASN A 12 -28.07 -1.78 -2.88
N LEU A 13 -27.73 -2.46 -1.79
CA LEU A 13 -26.63 -2.09 -0.90
C LEU A 13 -25.27 -2.41 -1.53
N LEU A 14 -25.16 -3.53 -2.26
CA LEU A 14 -23.95 -3.93 -2.98
C LEU A 14 -23.70 -3.03 -4.21
N ASP A 15 -24.75 -2.53 -4.86
CA ASP A 15 -24.66 -1.60 -5.99
C ASP A 15 -24.39 -0.15 -5.57
N SER A 16 -24.55 0.15 -4.28
CA SER A 16 -24.29 1.47 -3.74
C SER A 16 -22.78 1.79 -3.73
N PRO A 17 -22.35 3.00 -4.12
CA PRO A 17 -20.95 3.44 -3.96
C PRO A 17 -20.44 3.40 -2.51
N ARG A 18 -21.38 3.28 -1.54
CA ARG A 18 -21.09 3.15 -0.11
C ARG A 18 -20.55 1.78 0.27
N PHE A 19 -20.72 0.78 -0.60
CA PHE A 19 -20.13 -0.55 -0.48
C PHE A 19 -18.60 -0.45 -0.43
N GLY A 20 -17.98 0.12 -1.47
CA GLY A 20 -16.53 0.27 -1.56
C GLY A 20 -15.96 1.14 -0.45
N GLU A 21 -16.63 2.24 -0.08
CA GLU A 21 -16.21 3.08 1.06
C GLU A 21 -16.22 2.34 2.40
N HIS A 22 -17.17 1.42 2.62
CA HIS A 22 -17.24 0.64 3.85
C HIS A 22 -16.16 -0.45 3.86
N TRP A 23 -16.08 -1.23 2.79
CA TRP A 23 -15.19 -2.39 2.74
C TRP A 23 -13.73 -2.04 2.52
N ALA A 24 -13.44 -0.93 1.83
CA ALA A 24 -12.07 -0.43 1.70
C ALA A 24 -11.45 -0.11 3.07
N ARG A 25 -12.23 0.31 4.08
CA ARG A 25 -11.71 0.58 5.43
C ARG A 25 -10.95 -0.62 5.99
N PHE A 26 -11.55 -1.80 5.92
CA PHE A 26 -10.94 -3.02 6.44
C PHE A 26 -9.70 -3.41 5.64
N TRP A 27 -9.71 -3.22 4.31
CA TRP A 27 -8.51 -3.41 3.51
C TRP A 27 -7.38 -2.44 3.91
N LEU A 28 -7.72 -1.17 4.13
CA LEU A 28 -6.77 -0.13 4.50
C LEU A 28 -6.14 -0.38 5.87
N ASP A 29 -6.90 -0.94 6.81
CA ASP A 29 -6.38 -1.38 8.11
C ASP A 29 -5.34 -2.50 7.93
N LEU A 30 -5.62 -3.50 7.08
CA LEU A 30 -4.71 -4.63 6.81
C LEU A 30 -3.36 -4.20 6.23
N VAL A 31 -3.40 -3.24 5.29
CA VAL A 31 -2.19 -2.73 4.62
C VAL A 31 -1.53 -1.59 5.40
N ARG A 32 -2.05 -1.33 6.61
CA ARG A 32 -1.56 -0.32 7.55
C ARG A 32 -1.53 1.07 6.90
N TYR A 33 -2.55 1.39 6.12
CA TYR A 33 -2.69 2.68 5.48
C TYR A 33 -2.61 3.82 6.49
N ALA A 34 -1.89 4.87 6.12
CA ALA A 34 -1.92 6.15 6.82
C ALA A 34 -1.64 7.29 5.84
N ASP A 35 -2.20 8.46 6.13
CA ASP A 35 -1.86 9.72 5.48
C ASP A 35 -0.57 10.33 6.06
N SER A 36 0.24 9.55 6.79
CA SER A 36 1.47 10.01 7.43
C SER A 36 2.57 8.96 7.48
N ASP A 37 3.80 9.43 7.69
CA ASP A 37 5.01 8.63 7.65
C ASP A 37 5.19 7.69 8.86
N GLY A 38 4.67 8.08 10.03
CA GLY A 38 4.89 7.38 11.28
C GLY A 38 6.21 7.70 11.99
N PHE A 39 6.61 6.76 12.83
CA PHE A 39 7.82 6.76 13.66
C PHE A 39 7.92 7.90 14.66
N ARG A 40 8.79 8.90 14.50
CA ARG A 40 8.94 10.00 15.47
C ARG A 40 8.41 11.32 14.94
N LYS A 41 8.65 11.64 13.67
CA LYS A 41 8.18 12.89 13.06
C LYS A 41 6.76 12.84 12.53
N ASP A 42 6.34 11.69 12.00
CA ASP A 42 4.99 11.45 11.48
C ASP A 42 4.51 12.49 10.47
N ASP A 43 5.38 12.83 9.51
CA ASP A 43 5.09 13.83 8.49
C ASP A 43 3.92 13.41 7.59
N PHE A 44 3.13 14.39 7.14
CA PHE A 44 1.94 14.15 6.33
C PHE A 44 2.29 13.78 4.89
N ARG A 45 1.62 12.76 4.34
CA ARG A 45 1.73 12.26 2.96
C ARG A 45 0.58 12.83 2.10
N PRO A 46 0.79 13.91 1.34
CA PRO A 46 -0.30 14.63 0.69
C PRO A 46 -1.05 13.85 -0.39
N ASP A 47 -0.41 12.83 -0.98
CA ASP A 47 -0.97 12.04 -2.09
C ASP A 47 -1.32 10.58 -1.72
N ALA A 48 -1.15 10.18 -0.45
CA ALA A 48 -1.42 8.80 -0.01
C ALA A 48 -2.89 8.38 -0.24
N TRP A 49 -3.83 9.33 -0.10
CA TRP A 49 -5.26 9.13 -0.30
C TRP A 49 -5.66 8.63 -1.69
N ARG A 50 -4.78 8.73 -2.69
CA ARG A 50 -5.06 8.17 -4.02
C ARG A 50 -5.13 6.66 -4.00
N TYR A 51 -4.30 6.01 -3.17
CA TYR A 51 -4.39 4.56 -2.97
C TYR A 51 -5.70 4.18 -2.30
N ARG A 52 -6.13 4.94 -1.27
CA ARG A 52 -7.45 4.76 -0.64
C ARG A 52 -8.57 4.85 -1.68
N ASP A 53 -8.55 5.87 -2.52
CA ASP A 53 -9.58 6.06 -3.55
C ASP A 53 -9.55 4.95 -4.60
N TYR A 54 -8.38 4.46 -4.98
CA TYR A 54 -8.22 3.30 -5.85
C TYR A 54 -8.86 2.04 -5.22
N VAL A 55 -8.62 1.75 -3.93
CA VAL A 55 -9.24 0.60 -3.25
C VAL A 55 -10.77 0.72 -3.23
N ILE A 56 -11.28 1.92 -2.89
CA ILE A 56 -12.74 2.20 -2.89
C ILE A 56 -13.32 1.96 -4.29
N GLN A 57 -12.65 2.44 -5.33
CA GLN A 57 -13.08 2.26 -6.71
C GLN A 57 -13.08 0.78 -7.10
N ALA A 58 -11.97 0.07 -6.88
CA ALA A 58 -11.84 -1.35 -7.21
C ALA A 58 -12.94 -2.20 -6.57
N PHE A 59 -13.29 -1.93 -5.31
CA PHE A 59 -14.37 -2.67 -4.63
C PHE A 59 -15.76 -2.29 -5.16
N ASN A 60 -15.99 -1.02 -5.48
CA ASN A 60 -17.27 -0.58 -6.08
C ASN A 60 -17.48 -1.15 -7.48
N GLU A 61 -16.42 -1.26 -8.27
CA GLU A 61 -16.40 -1.86 -9.61
C GLU A 61 -16.42 -3.39 -9.57
N ASP A 62 -16.29 -3.98 -8.38
CA ASP A 62 -16.17 -5.42 -8.16
C ASP A 62 -15.04 -6.04 -9.00
N THR A 63 -13.90 -5.33 -9.04
CA THR A 63 -12.68 -5.83 -9.67
C THR A 63 -12.37 -7.22 -9.12
N PRO A 64 -12.19 -8.24 -9.97
CA PRO A 64 -11.85 -9.59 -9.53
C PRO A 64 -10.68 -9.56 -8.55
N PHE A 65 -10.81 -10.25 -7.41
CA PHE A 65 -9.82 -10.14 -6.34
C PHE A 65 -8.42 -10.61 -6.78
N ASP A 66 -8.32 -11.57 -7.70
CA ASP A 66 -7.05 -11.97 -8.31
C ASP A 66 -6.40 -10.82 -9.10
N GLN A 67 -7.18 -10.04 -9.85
CA GLN A 67 -6.69 -8.85 -10.54
C GLN A 67 -6.29 -7.78 -9.52
N PHE A 68 -7.12 -7.56 -8.50
CA PHE A 68 -6.82 -6.59 -7.45
C PHE A 68 -5.49 -6.90 -6.73
N VAL A 69 -5.25 -8.17 -6.35
CA VAL A 69 -3.98 -8.63 -5.76
C VAL A 69 -2.81 -8.42 -6.73
N ARG A 70 -2.99 -8.78 -8.01
CA ARG A 70 -1.96 -8.58 -9.03
C ARG A 70 -1.56 -7.11 -9.18
N GLU A 71 -2.54 -6.22 -9.14
CA GLU A 71 -2.33 -4.79 -9.20
C GLU A 71 -1.60 -4.25 -7.95
N GLN A 72 -1.88 -4.77 -6.74
CA GLN A 72 -1.15 -4.36 -5.52
C GLN A 72 0.36 -4.60 -5.63
N ILE A 73 0.76 -5.74 -6.21
CA ILE A 73 2.14 -6.21 -6.20
C ILE A 73 2.92 -5.71 -7.43
N ALA A 74 2.28 -5.66 -8.60
CA ALA A 74 2.98 -5.54 -9.88
C ALA A 74 2.23 -4.71 -10.95
N ALA A 75 1.33 -3.78 -10.58
CA ALA A 75 0.61 -2.99 -11.58
C ALA A 75 1.52 -2.20 -12.54
N ASP A 76 2.69 -1.75 -12.07
CA ASP A 76 3.66 -1.05 -12.91
C ASP A 76 4.31 -1.95 -13.97
N GLU A 77 4.59 -3.21 -13.61
CA GLU A 77 5.15 -4.21 -14.51
C GLU A 77 4.12 -4.70 -15.53
N MET A 78 2.87 -4.89 -15.09
CA MET A 78 1.77 -5.39 -15.92
C MET A 78 1.19 -4.32 -16.85
N TYR A 79 1.23 -3.04 -16.45
CA TYR A 79 0.65 -1.93 -17.18
C TYR A 79 1.63 -0.75 -17.32
N PRO A 80 2.82 -0.93 -17.93
CA PRO A 80 3.90 0.08 -17.92
C PRO A 80 3.51 1.42 -18.54
N ASN A 81 2.52 1.43 -19.44
CA ASN A 81 2.05 2.63 -20.15
C ASN A 81 0.86 3.33 -19.48
N GLU A 82 0.34 2.78 -18.38
CA GLU A 82 -0.87 3.23 -17.67
C GLU A 82 -0.54 3.65 -16.22
N PRO A 83 0.12 4.80 -16.00
CA PRO A 83 0.57 5.22 -14.68
C PRO A 83 -0.57 5.43 -13.67
N GLN A 84 -1.80 5.65 -14.12
CA GLN A 84 -2.97 5.67 -13.24
C GLN A 84 -3.21 4.31 -12.54
N LYS A 85 -2.86 3.18 -13.18
CA LYS A 85 -2.96 1.86 -12.57
C LYS A 85 -1.84 1.62 -11.55
N HIS A 86 -0.71 2.32 -11.68
CA HIS A 86 0.45 2.17 -10.78
C HIS A 86 0.11 2.61 -9.35
N ILE A 87 -0.95 3.40 -9.16
CA ILE A 87 -1.49 3.77 -7.83
C ILE A 87 -1.73 2.53 -6.96
N ALA A 88 -2.11 1.39 -7.54
CA ALA A 88 -2.30 0.14 -6.83
C ALA A 88 -1.05 -0.34 -6.08
N THR A 89 0.14 -0.08 -6.61
CA THR A 89 1.43 -0.40 -5.95
C THR A 89 1.68 0.44 -4.69
N GLY A 90 0.79 1.40 -4.37
CA GLY A 90 0.74 2.08 -3.09
C GLY A 90 0.66 1.10 -1.90
N PHE A 91 0.15 -0.12 -2.10
CA PHE A 91 0.24 -1.24 -1.14
C PHE A 91 1.64 -1.37 -0.54
N LEU A 92 2.66 -1.32 -1.40
CA LEU A 92 4.07 -1.49 -1.05
C LEU A 92 4.71 -0.19 -0.48
N ARG A 93 3.94 0.89 -0.31
CA ARG A 93 4.41 2.23 0.14
C ARG A 93 3.91 2.62 1.53
N HIS A 94 3.09 1.78 2.18
CA HIS A 94 2.48 2.17 3.44
C HIS A 94 3.38 2.01 4.66
N GLY A 95 4.55 1.37 4.55
CA GLY A 95 5.52 1.22 5.62
C GLY A 95 5.94 2.53 6.29
N MET A 96 6.49 2.42 7.50
CA MET A 96 6.97 3.57 8.27
C MET A 96 8.22 4.17 7.61
N TYR A 97 8.28 5.50 7.57
CA TYR A 97 9.42 6.25 7.05
C TYR A 97 9.81 7.35 8.03
N GLU A 98 11.10 7.66 8.12
CA GLU A 98 11.59 8.77 8.95
C GLU A 98 12.57 9.61 8.14
N TYR A 99 12.13 10.81 7.75
CA TYR A 99 12.87 11.68 6.83
C TYR A 99 14.19 12.21 7.41
N ASN A 100 14.41 12.08 8.73
CA ASN A 100 15.62 12.55 9.39
C ASN A 100 16.56 11.42 9.86
N GLN A 101 16.29 10.17 9.46
CA GLN A 101 17.12 9.02 9.81
C GLN A 101 18.43 9.04 9.03
N ARG A 102 19.57 9.08 9.73
CA ARG A 102 20.91 9.11 9.10
C ARG A 102 21.46 7.73 8.77
N ASP A 103 20.86 6.68 9.33
CA ASP A 103 21.14 5.30 8.93
C ASP A 103 20.23 4.89 7.76
N ALA A 104 20.58 5.36 6.55
CA ALA A 104 19.80 5.12 5.34
C ALA A 104 19.75 3.63 4.96
N GLN A 105 20.81 2.88 5.24
CA GLN A 105 20.88 1.45 4.90
C GLN A 105 19.92 0.64 5.75
N THR A 106 19.93 0.84 7.08
CA THR A 106 18.97 0.18 7.98
C THR A 106 17.53 0.59 7.67
N GLN A 107 17.29 1.88 7.40
CA GLN A 107 15.96 2.36 7.00
C GLN A 107 15.44 1.63 5.74
N TRP A 108 16.29 1.44 4.73
CA TRP A 108 15.92 0.71 3.52
C TRP A 108 15.59 -0.77 3.82
N GLN A 109 16.41 -1.42 4.65
CA GLN A 109 16.16 -2.80 5.08
C GLN A 109 14.86 -2.95 5.88
N ASP A 110 14.55 -1.99 6.76
CA ASP A 110 13.30 -1.98 7.51
C ASP A 110 12.09 -1.84 6.57
N MET A 111 12.20 -1.05 5.51
CA MET A 111 11.14 -0.93 4.50
C MET A 111 10.94 -2.23 3.71
N LEU A 112 12.02 -2.90 3.32
CA LEU A 112 11.92 -4.21 2.64
C LEU A 112 11.33 -5.28 3.54
N ASN A 113 11.71 -5.29 4.82
CA ASN A 113 11.14 -6.18 5.83
C ASN A 113 9.64 -5.93 6.00
N ASP A 114 9.25 -4.67 6.11
CA ASP A 114 7.85 -4.25 6.25
C ASP A 114 6.98 -4.69 5.07
N ILE A 115 7.47 -4.52 3.83
CA ILE A 115 6.81 -5.01 2.61
C ILE A 115 6.68 -6.54 2.64
N THR A 116 7.74 -7.25 3.03
CA THR A 116 7.79 -8.72 3.07
C THR A 116 6.78 -9.26 4.08
N ASP A 117 6.78 -8.69 5.30
CA ASP A 117 5.86 -9.06 6.39
C ASP A 117 4.41 -8.80 5.99
N THR A 118 4.10 -7.61 5.47
CA THR A 118 2.73 -7.33 5.01
C THR A 118 2.27 -8.26 3.92
N THR A 119 3.13 -8.60 2.97
CA THR A 119 2.75 -9.49 1.87
C THR A 119 2.41 -10.87 2.43
N GLY A 120 3.23 -11.38 3.37
CA GLY A 120 2.98 -12.64 4.08
C GLY A 120 1.68 -12.60 4.88
N ASP A 121 1.51 -11.59 5.74
CA ASP A 121 0.32 -11.44 6.58
C ASP A 121 -0.95 -11.29 5.74
N VAL A 122 -0.93 -10.40 4.73
CA VAL A 122 -2.12 -10.05 3.96
C VAL A 122 -2.51 -11.16 2.97
N PHE A 123 -1.58 -11.75 2.22
CA PHE A 123 -1.96 -12.69 1.16
C PHE A 123 -1.77 -14.16 1.52
N LEU A 124 -0.89 -14.46 2.46
CA LEU A 124 -0.65 -15.84 2.90
C LEU A 124 -1.28 -16.11 4.26
N GLY A 125 -1.58 -15.09 5.06
CA GLY A 125 -2.13 -15.28 6.41
C GLY A 125 -1.16 -16.04 7.31
N VAL A 126 0.14 -15.78 7.16
CA VAL A 126 1.20 -16.38 7.99
C VAL A 126 2.13 -15.29 8.51
N GLY A 127 2.32 -15.26 9.83
CA GLY A 127 3.19 -14.30 10.51
C GLY A 127 4.66 -14.62 10.31
N MET A 128 5.28 -14.11 9.25
CA MET A 128 6.66 -14.47 8.90
C MET A 128 7.74 -13.67 9.64
N GLY A 129 7.38 -12.66 10.43
CA GLY A 129 8.35 -11.76 11.06
C GLY A 129 9.40 -12.45 11.94
N CYS A 130 9.07 -13.57 12.58
CA CYS A 130 10.08 -14.35 13.34
C CYS A 130 11.15 -14.97 12.43
N ALA A 131 10.79 -15.34 11.20
CA ALA A 131 11.68 -15.95 10.21
C ALA A 131 12.80 -15.00 9.74
N ARG A 132 12.68 -13.70 10.01
CA ARG A 132 13.69 -12.68 9.68
C ARG A 132 15.05 -12.98 10.31
N CYS A 133 15.06 -13.39 11.59
CA CYS A 133 16.29 -13.54 12.37
C CYS A 133 16.75 -15.00 12.54
N HIS A 134 15.81 -15.94 12.55
CA HIS A 134 16.06 -17.38 12.70
C HIS A 134 14.92 -18.16 12.05
N ASP A 135 15.06 -19.46 11.80
CA ASP A 135 13.94 -20.27 11.31
C ASP A 135 12.74 -20.14 12.24
N HIS A 136 11.54 -20.00 11.68
CA HIS A 136 10.35 -19.71 12.46
C HIS A 136 10.16 -20.75 13.58
N LYS A 137 9.77 -20.29 14.77
CA LYS A 137 9.84 -21.12 15.99
C LYS A 137 8.83 -22.27 16.00
N PHE A 138 7.68 -22.11 15.34
CA PHE A 138 6.54 -23.02 15.45
C PHE A 138 6.07 -23.54 14.10
N ASP A 139 5.94 -22.65 13.12
CA ASP A 139 5.72 -23.00 11.72
C ASP A 139 7.00 -23.42 11.00
N PRO A 140 6.94 -24.37 10.07
CA PRO A 140 8.08 -24.82 9.28
C PRO A 140 8.41 -23.82 8.17
N ILE A 141 8.63 -22.57 8.55
CA ILE A 141 9.05 -21.48 7.65
C ILE A 141 10.53 -21.22 7.93
N LEU A 142 11.37 -21.47 6.94
CA LEU A 142 12.81 -21.27 7.09
C LEU A 142 13.15 -19.79 7.04
N GLN A 143 14.25 -19.39 7.67
CA GLN A 143 14.80 -18.04 7.46
C GLN A 143 15.13 -17.82 5.98
N ALA A 144 15.57 -18.87 5.28
CA ALA A 144 15.76 -18.83 3.84
C ALA A 144 14.46 -18.48 3.09
N ASP A 145 13.30 -19.00 3.50
CA ASP A 145 12.01 -18.69 2.86
C ASP A 145 11.66 -17.21 2.98
N TYR A 146 11.95 -16.59 4.13
CA TYR A 146 11.75 -15.16 4.35
C TYR A 146 12.54 -14.32 3.34
N PHE A 147 13.85 -14.62 3.18
CA PHE A 147 14.70 -13.88 2.25
C PHE A 147 14.42 -14.22 0.78
N ARG A 148 13.93 -15.43 0.48
CA ARG A 148 13.40 -15.80 -0.85
C ARG A 148 12.16 -14.97 -1.21
N LEU A 149 11.27 -14.71 -0.24
CA LEU A 149 10.14 -13.81 -0.48
C LEU A 149 10.61 -12.36 -0.64
N GLN A 150 11.50 -11.89 0.25
CA GLN A 150 12.04 -10.53 0.18
C GLN A 150 12.75 -10.25 -1.16
N ALA A 151 13.41 -11.25 -1.75
CA ALA A 151 14.09 -11.15 -3.05
C ALA A 151 13.17 -10.80 -4.23
N PHE A 152 11.84 -10.91 -4.09
CA PHE A 152 10.90 -10.36 -5.07
C PHE A 152 10.79 -8.83 -5.03
N PHE A 153 11.18 -8.19 -3.91
CA PHE A 153 10.96 -6.76 -3.65
C PHE A 153 12.25 -5.93 -3.61
N VAL A 154 13.43 -6.56 -3.56
CA VAL A 154 14.70 -5.83 -3.42
C VAL A 154 15.05 -4.90 -4.59
N ASN A 155 14.44 -5.11 -5.76
CA ASN A 155 14.66 -4.25 -6.93
C ASN A 155 13.76 -3.00 -6.96
N ILE A 156 12.96 -2.77 -5.92
CA ILE A 156 12.01 -1.66 -5.89
C ILE A 156 12.71 -0.30 -5.90
N SER A 157 12.16 0.61 -6.69
CA SER A 157 12.42 2.04 -6.73
C SER A 157 11.15 2.77 -6.30
N LEU A 158 11.25 3.61 -5.27
CA LEU A 158 10.13 4.39 -4.76
C LEU A 158 9.90 5.61 -5.64
N GLN A 159 8.68 5.76 -6.15
CA GLN A 159 8.31 6.86 -7.02
C GLN A 159 7.39 7.81 -6.25
N ASP A 160 7.78 9.08 -6.08
CA ASP A 160 6.96 10.09 -5.38
C ASP A 160 6.04 10.88 -6.30
N GLU A 161 6.42 11.02 -7.57
CA GLU A 161 5.78 11.93 -8.53
C GLU A 161 5.22 11.19 -9.75
N THR A 162 4.74 9.96 -9.58
CA THR A 162 4.12 9.22 -10.69
C THR A 162 2.85 9.94 -11.13
N ALA A 163 2.77 10.30 -12.41
CA ALA A 163 1.62 11.03 -12.94
C ALA A 163 0.32 10.21 -12.82
N ALA A 164 -0.57 10.64 -11.94
CA ALA A 164 -1.91 10.08 -11.72
C ALA A 164 -2.92 10.70 -12.70
N ALA A 165 -2.60 10.65 -13.99
CA ALA A 165 -3.36 11.29 -15.06
C ALA A 165 -3.46 10.38 -16.30
N SER A 166 -4.55 10.55 -17.06
CA SER A 166 -4.80 9.83 -18.30
C SER A 166 -3.73 10.09 -19.37
N ALA A 167 -3.68 9.24 -20.41
CA ALA A 167 -2.76 9.42 -21.53
C ALA A 167 -3.02 10.76 -22.26
N GLU A 168 -4.28 11.14 -22.40
CA GLU A 168 -4.73 12.39 -23.02
C GLU A 168 -4.27 13.61 -22.23
N GLU A 169 -4.48 13.61 -20.91
CA GLU A 169 -4.03 14.68 -20.02
C GLU A 169 -2.51 14.82 -20.03
N ARG A 170 -1.77 13.70 -19.97
CA ARG A 170 -0.31 13.69 -20.06
C ARG A 170 0.19 14.25 -21.38
N LYS A 171 -0.43 13.88 -22.51
CA LYS A 171 -0.07 14.41 -23.83
C LYS A 171 -0.33 15.92 -23.92
N ALA A 172 -1.48 16.37 -23.42
CA ALA A 172 -1.82 17.80 -23.39
C ALA A 172 -0.86 18.60 -22.50
N TYR A 173 -0.50 18.05 -21.33
CA TYR A 173 0.50 18.64 -20.43
C TYR A 173 1.87 18.72 -21.10
N ALA A 174 2.36 17.63 -21.70
CA ALA A 174 3.67 17.58 -22.36
C ALA A 174 3.78 18.58 -23.51
N SER A 175 2.73 18.76 -24.32
CA SER A 175 2.71 19.76 -25.39
C SER A 175 2.89 21.18 -24.84
N LYS A 176 2.10 21.56 -23.82
CA LYS A 176 2.19 22.90 -23.22
C LYS A 176 3.51 23.11 -22.48
N LEU A 177 4.00 22.07 -21.80
CA LEU A 177 5.28 22.12 -21.11
C LEU A 177 6.40 22.36 -22.13
N SER A 178 6.41 21.64 -23.25
CA SER A 178 7.42 21.82 -24.30
C SER A 178 7.47 23.27 -24.82
N ASP A 179 6.31 23.90 -25.04
CA ASP A 179 6.24 25.30 -25.48
C ASP A 179 6.87 26.26 -24.45
N TRP A 180 6.59 26.03 -23.15
CA TRP A 180 7.20 26.81 -22.06
C TRP A 180 8.70 26.56 -21.96
N GLU A 181 9.14 25.30 -22.06
CA GLU A 181 10.56 24.93 -21.98
C GLU A 181 11.38 25.53 -23.11
N GLN A 182 10.87 25.52 -24.34
CA GLN A 182 11.54 26.14 -25.48
C GLN A 182 11.69 27.66 -25.30
N GLN A 183 10.64 28.34 -24.84
CA GLN A 183 10.67 29.80 -24.66
C GLN A 183 11.50 30.25 -23.46
N THR A 184 11.74 29.36 -22.50
CA THR A 184 12.47 29.67 -21.26
C THR A 184 13.85 29.03 -21.19
N ALA A 185 14.29 28.32 -22.23
CA ALA A 185 15.54 27.56 -22.25
C ALA A 185 16.76 28.41 -21.83
N ASP A 186 16.93 29.59 -22.43
CA ASP A 186 18.05 30.48 -22.13
C ASP A 186 18.03 31.00 -20.69
N LEU A 187 16.84 31.33 -20.16
CA LEU A 187 16.68 31.80 -18.78
C LEU A 187 16.96 30.68 -17.78
N ARG A 188 16.43 29.48 -18.04
CA ARG A 188 16.68 28.29 -17.22
C ARG A 188 18.15 27.89 -17.25
N ALA A 189 18.83 27.99 -18.39
CA ALA A 189 20.26 27.69 -18.50
C ALA A 189 21.09 28.66 -17.65
N LYS A 190 20.82 29.97 -17.72
CA LYS A 190 21.49 30.98 -16.88
C LYS A 190 21.22 30.77 -15.38
N LEU A 191 19.97 30.45 -15.02
CA LEU A 191 19.63 30.11 -13.64
C LEU A 191 20.37 28.86 -13.19
N ALA A 192 20.40 27.80 -14.00
CA ALA A 192 21.11 26.57 -13.67
C ALA A 192 22.62 26.79 -13.49
N GLU A 193 23.26 27.58 -14.35
CA GLU A 193 24.68 27.95 -14.22
C GLU A 193 24.96 28.64 -12.87
N MET A 194 24.08 29.55 -12.43
CA MET A 194 24.20 30.23 -11.15
C MET A 194 23.84 29.33 -9.94
N GLU A 195 22.83 28.48 -10.08
CA GLU A 195 22.26 27.68 -8.98
C GLU A 195 23.06 26.41 -8.70
N THR A 196 23.62 25.77 -9.73
CA THR A 196 24.27 24.44 -9.63
C THR A 196 25.39 24.39 -8.58
N PRO A 197 26.35 25.33 -8.53
CA PRO A 197 27.43 25.27 -7.54
C PRO A 197 26.92 25.30 -6.09
N TYR A 198 25.88 26.10 -5.83
CA TYR A 198 25.27 26.21 -4.51
C TYR A 198 24.37 25.01 -4.17
N LEU A 199 23.68 24.45 -5.16
CA LEU A 199 22.92 23.22 -4.99
C LEU A 199 23.85 22.05 -4.65
N ASP A 200 24.98 21.94 -5.33
CA ASP A 200 25.99 20.91 -5.08
C ASP A 200 26.65 21.10 -3.71
N GLU A 201 26.99 22.35 -3.33
CA GLU A 201 27.48 22.66 -1.98
C GLU A 201 26.48 22.24 -0.89
N LEU A 202 25.19 22.58 -1.08
CA LEU A 202 24.13 22.23 -0.12
C LEU A 202 23.90 20.72 -0.03
N ARG A 203 23.99 20.02 -1.17
CA ARG A 203 23.87 18.56 -1.27
C ARG A 203 25.04 17.87 -0.59
N GLU A 204 26.28 18.25 -0.89
CA GLU A 204 27.47 17.69 -0.24
C GLU A 204 27.46 17.94 1.27
N ALA A 205 27.10 19.16 1.70
CA ALA A 205 26.96 19.46 3.13
C ALA A 205 25.87 18.63 3.82
N MET A 206 24.89 18.12 3.07
CA MET A 206 23.91 17.16 3.58
C MET A 206 24.50 15.75 3.62
N VAL A 207 25.13 15.29 2.54
CA VAL A 207 25.81 13.98 2.44
C VAL A 207 26.84 13.79 3.56
N ASP A 208 27.61 14.83 3.90
CA ASP A 208 28.60 14.82 4.98
C ASP A 208 28.02 14.51 6.39
N LYS A 209 26.70 14.59 6.56
CA LYS A 209 26.02 14.24 7.83
C LYS A 209 25.67 12.76 7.95
N PHE A 210 25.89 11.96 6.90
CA PHE A 210 25.63 10.52 6.90
C PHE A 210 26.90 9.73 7.28
N PRO A 211 26.76 8.46 7.72
CA PRO A 211 27.90 7.56 7.93
C PRO A 211 28.80 7.43 6.70
N PHE A 212 30.08 7.12 6.92
CA PHE A 212 31.10 7.06 5.87
C PHE A 212 30.70 6.11 4.73
N GLU A 213 30.12 4.95 5.07
CA GLU A 213 29.68 3.95 4.10
C GLU A 213 28.59 4.49 3.17
N VAL A 214 27.66 5.30 3.70
CA VAL A 214 26.61 5.94 2.89
C VAL A 214 27.20 7.04 2.01
N GLN A 215 28.19 7.79 2.50
CA GLN A 215 28.89 8.79 1.70
C GLN A 215 29.64 8.14 0.53
N GLU A 216 30.31 7.00 0.76
CA GLU A 216 30.98 6.24 -0.31
C GLU A 216 29.98 5.79 -1.37
N ILE A 217 28.85 5.19 -0.96
CA ILE A 217 27.76 4.81 -1.86
C ILE A 217 27.27 6.02 -2.68
N TYR A 218 27.03 7.16 -2.02
CA TYR A 218 26.54 8.37 -2.66
C TYR A 218 27.53 8.94 -3.67
N ARG A 219 28.85 8.88 -3.39
CA ARG A 219 29.91 9.46 -4.23
C ARG A 219 30.44 8.54 -5.33
N LYS A 220 30.03 7.27 -5.39
CA LYS A 220 30.35 6.38 -6.53
C LYS A 220 29.99 7.04 -7.87
N PRO A 221 30.79 6.88 -8.94
CA PRO A 221 30.39 7.28 -10.29
C PRO A 221 29.02 6.70 -10.68
N ASN A 222 28.18 7.48 -11.39
CA ASN A 222 26.80 7.08 -11.70
C ASN A 222 26.71 5.77 -12.50
N ASP A 223 27.70 5.48 -13.34
CA ASP A 223 27.84 4.27 -14.14
C ASP A 223 28.34 3.06 -13.34
N GLU A 224 28.84 3.27 -12.12
CA GLU A 224 29.24 2.22 -11.18
C GLU A 224 28.19 1.95 -10.10
N LYS A 225 27.15 2.78 -9.99
CA LYS A 225 26.08 2.60 -8.99
C LYS A 225 25.17 1.44 -9.38
N THR A 226 25.01 0.50 -8.45
CA THR A 226 23.99 -0.55 -8.51
C THR A 226 22.59 0.00 -8.20
N ALA A 227 21.54 -0.80 -8.44
CA ALA A 227 20.19 -0.47 -8.00
C ALA A 227 20.12 -0.19 -6.48
N TYR A 228 20.85 -0.94 -5.65
CA TYR A 228 20.94 -0.67 -4.21
C TYR A 228 21.60 0.67 -3.87
N ASP A 229 22.69 1.00 -4.57
CA ASP A 229 23.35 2.29 -4.36
C ASP A 229 22.39 3.46 -4.61
N TRP A 230 21.58 3.35 -5.66
CA TRP A 230 20.58 4.36 -5.99
C TRP A 230 19.40 4.41 -5.01
N GLN A 231 18.98 3.27 -4.45
CA GLN A 231 17.97 3.25 -3.39
C GLN A 231 18.45 4.00 -2.15
N VAL A 232 19.73 3.81 -1.77
CA VAL A 232 20.35 4.57 -0.67
C VAL A 232 20.48 6.06 -1.03
N VAL A 233 20.92 6.40 -2.25
CA VAL A 233 21.00 7.79 -2.73
C VAL A 233 19.63 8.47 -2.66
N TYR A 234 18.56 7.80 -3.08
CA TYR A 234 17.20 8.32 -2.99
C TYR A 234 16.82 8.70 -1.56
N LEU A 235 17.12 7.82 -0.58
CA LEU A 235 16.84 8.13 0.83
C LEU A 235 17.65 9.31 1.36
N VAL A 236 18.87 9.54 0.86
CA VAL A 236 19.69 10.71 1.20
C VAL A 236 19.11 11.97 0.56
N ASP A 237 18.74 11.91 -0.71
CA ASP A 237 18.21 13.05 -1.48
C ASP A 237 16.88 13.57 -0.93
N LEU A 238 16.02 12.68 -0.43
CA LEU A 238 14.79 13.07 0.28
C LEU A 238 15.08 14.00 1.46
N GLN A 239 16.18 13.79 2.18
CA GLN A 239 16.56 14.62 3.34
C GLN A 239 17.27 15.90 2.91
N ALA A 240 17.88 15.90 1.71
CA ALA A 240 18.47 17.08 1.11
C ALA A 240 17.43 18.09 0.63
N ALA A 241 16.23 17.66 0.23
CA ALA A 241 15.18 18.53 -0.32
C ALA A 241 14.91 19.80 0.52
N ALA A 242 14.83 19.66 1.85
CA ALA A 242 14.61 20.79 2.76
C ALA A 242 15.80 21.75 2.85
N GLU A 243 17.03 21.26 2.68
CA GLU A 243 18.23 22.10 2.61
C GLU A 243 18.36 22.79 1.24
N LEU A 244 18.07 22.08 0.15
CA LEU A 244 18.06 22.63 -1.21
C LEU A 244 17.04 23.76 -1.35
N ALA A 245 15.91 23.70 -0.63
CA ALA A 245 14.93 24.79 -0.58
C ALA A 245 15.48 26.11 -0.02
N LYS A 246 16.65 26.11 0.66
CA LYS A 246 17.31 27.31 1.20
C LYS A 246 18.25 28.00 0.20
N LEU A 247 18.28 27.56 -1.06
CA LEU A 247 19.15 28.06 -2.12
C LEU A 247 19.14 29.59 -2.28
N SER A 248 17.97 30.23 -2.21
CA SER A 248 17.86 31.70 -2.32
C SER A 248 18.68 32.45 -1.26
N GLY A 249 18.93 31.79 -0.12
CA GLY A 249 19.74 32.24 0.98
C GLY A 249 21.25 32.16 0.72
N LYS A 250 21.72 31.60 -0.40
CA LYS A 250 23.14 31.54 -0.77
C LYS A 250 23.61 32.76 -1.57
N PHE A 251 22.76 33.30 -2.44
CA PHE A 251 23.09 34.47 -3.25
C PHE A 251 23.25 35.77 -2.43
N ARG A 252 24.23 36.61 -2.77
CA ARG A 252 24.50 37.91 -2.10
C ARG A 252 24.82 39.03 -3.10
N GLY A 253 24.71 40.29 -2.66
CA GLY A 253 25.15 41.45 -3.44
C GLY A 253 24.54 41.53 -4.85
N GLU A 254 25.39 41.81 -5.84
CA GLU A 254 25.01 41.89 -7.27
C GLU A 254 24.49 40.56 -7.81
N GLU A 255 25.09 39.44 -7.40
CA GLU A 255 24.67 38.11 -7.85
C GLU A 255 23.22 37.81 -7.47
N LYS A 256 22.80 38.16 -6.25
CA LYS A 256 21.40 38.04 -5.82
C LYS A 256 20.46 38.89 -6.66
N LYS A 257 20.88 40.10 -7.07
CA LYS A 257 20.07 40.96 -7.95
C LYS A 257 19.88 40.29 -9.31
N THR A 258 20.96 39.77 -9.90
CA THR A 258 20.93 39.05 -11.17
C THR A 258 20.03 37.81 -11.09
N TRP A 259 20.20 36.98 -10.06
CA TRP A 259 19.36 35.80 -9.84
C TRP A 259 17.88 36.16 -9.71
N THR A 260 17.57 37.19 -8.90
CA THR A 260 16.18 37.65 -8.71
C THR A 260 15.58 38.16 -10.02
N ALA A 261 16.33 38.96 -10.78
CA ALA A 261 15.89 39.46 -12.08
C ALA A 261 15.62 38.32 -13.08
N LEU A 262 16.49 37.29 -13.13
CA LEU A 262 16.27 36.12 -13.97
C LEU A 262 15.02 35.33 -13.56
N LYS A 263 14.74 35.19 -12.26
CA LYS A 263 13.50 34.56 -11.76
C LYS A 263 12.26 35.37 -12.12
N GLU A 264 12.33 36.70 -12.04
CA GLU A 264 11.24 37.60 -12.44
C GLU A 264 10.98 37.56 -13.96
N GLU A 265 12.03 37.51 -14.78
CA GLU A 265 11.91 37.31 -16.23
C GLU A 265 11.28 35.94 -16.55
N LEU A 266 11.70 34.88 -15.85
CA LEU A 266 11.11 33.55 -16.02
C LEU A 266 9.62 33.52 -15.66
N ALA A 267 9.22 34.23 -14.60
CA ALA A 267 7.83 34.30 -14.13
C ALA A 267 6.89 34.95 -15.15
N LYS A 268 7.40 35.76 -16.09
CA LYS A 268 6.58 36.31 -17.20
C LYS A 268 6.00 35.21 -18.09
N PHE A 269 6.62 34.03 -18.12
CA PHE A 269 6.19 32.86 -18.89
C PHE A 269 5.29 31.92 -18.08
N ASP A 270 4.94 32.23 -16.82
CA ASP A 270 4.13 31.35 -15.96
C ASP A 270 2.76 31.01 -16.56
N LYS A 271 2.18 31.90 -17.39
CA LYS A 271 0.92 31.64 -18.09
C LYS A 271 1.00 30.52 -19.13
N LEU A 272 2.21 30.26 -19.66
CA LEU A 272 2.46 29.17 -20.61
C LEU A 272 2.77 27.86 -19.89
N LYS A 273 3.28 27.93 -18.66
CA LYS A 273 3.58 26.75 -17.86
C LYS A 273 2.28 26.06 -17.47
N PRO A 274 2.05 24.80 -17.89
CA PRO A 274 0.85 24.07 -17.48
C PRO A 274 0.85 23.83 -15.97
N ALA A 275 -0.34 23.76 -15.37
CA ALA A 275 -0.47 23.30 -13.99
C ALA A 275 0.10 21.87 -13.86
N PRO A 276 0.85 21.56 -12.78
CA PRO A 276 1.39 20.22 -12.57
C PRO A 276 0.29 19.17 -12.64
N LEU A 277 0.61 18.02 -13.23
CA LEU A 277 -0.28 16.87 -13.19
C LEU A 277 -0.47 16.40 -11.75
N PRO A 278 -1.65 15.86 -11.41
CA PRO A 278 -1.80 15.11 -10.17
C PRO A 278 -0.75 14.00 -10.08
N THR A 279 -0.10 13.86 -8.93
CA THR A 279 0.92 12.84 -8.67
C THR A 279 0.43 11.80 -7.68
N SER A 280 1.00 10.61 -7.72
CA SER A 280 0.81 9.56 -6.72
C SER A 280 2.13 8.92 -6.35
N ARG A 281 2.17 8.41 -5.12
CA ARG A 281 3.29 7.64 -4.59
C ARG A 281 3.12 6.18 -5.00
N THR A 282 3.99 5.70 -5.88
CA THR A 282 3.95 4.34 -6.44
C THR A 282 5.31 3.67 -6.32
N ILE A 283 5.42 2.46 -6.86
CA ILE A 283 6.65 1.69 -6.95
C ILE A 283 6.91 1.29 -8.39
N ARG A 284 8.19 1.20 -8.73
CA ARG A 284 8.69 0.54 -9.94
C ARG A 284 9.88 -0.34 -9.63
N ASP A 285 10.30 -1.15 -10.58
CA ASP A 285 11.66 -1.70 -10.52
C ASP A 285 12.68 -0.62 -10.87
N TYR A 286 13.86 -0.70 -10.28
CA TYR A 286 14.94 0.26 -10.55
C TYR A 286 15.52 0.04 -11.95
N ASP A 287 15.94 -1.20 -12.23
CA ASP A 287 16.41 -1.64 -13.55
C ASP A 287 16.14 -3.14 -13.78
N LEU A 288 16.79 -3.74 -14.78
CA LEU A 288 16.65 -5.17 -15.10
C LEU A 288 17.51 -6.09 -14.20
N SER A 289 18.33 -5.51 -13.33
CA SER A 289 19.38 -6.18 -12.54
C SER A 289 19.12 -6.00 -11.04
N PRO A 290 18.25 -6.82 -10.44
CA PRO A 290 17.96 -6.79 -9.01
C PRO A 290 19.23 -6.84 -8.14
N PRO A 291 19.28 -6.08 -7.03
CA PRO A 291 20.33 -6.27 -6.03
C PRO A 291 20.36 -7.71 -5.48
N PRO A 292 21.55 -8.26 -5.17
CA PRO A 292 21.66 -9.58 -4.57
C PRO A 292 21.11 -9.57 -3.14
N VAL A 293 20.50 -10.68 -2.72
CA VAL A 293 19.97 -10.85 -1.36
C VAL A 293 20.83 -11.82 -0.59
N PHE A 294 21.17 -11.47 0.65
CA PHE A 294 21.90 -12.34 1.57
C PHE A 294 21.15 -12.43 2.89
N ILE A 295 21.30 -13.56 3.57
CA ILE A 295 20.83 -13.69 4.95
C ILE A 295 21.85 -12.99 5.86
N PRO A 296 21.45 -11.96 6.65
CA PRO A 296 22.36 -11.22 7.51
C PRO A 296 23.16 -12.13 8.46
N GLY A 297 24.49 -11.96 8.46
CA GLY A 297 25.41 -12.77 9.27
C GLY A 297 25.62 -14.20 8.76
N LYS A 298 25.06 -14.55 7.59
CA LYS A 298 25.21 -15.84 6.92
C LYS A 298 25.55 -15.69 5.44
N GLU A 299 26.23 -14.60 5.06
CA GLU A 299 26.62 -14.27 3.67
C GLU A 299 27.44 -15.39 3.03
N ARG A 300 28.20 -16.15 3.83
CA ARG A 300 28.94 -17.35 3.39
C ARG A 300 28.08 -18.46 2.77
N LEU A 301 26.76 -18.44 2.99
CA LEU A 301 25.83 -19.41 2.40
C LEU A 301 25.49 -19.07 0.93
N GLY A 302 25.93 -17.92 0.43
CA GLY A 302 25.67 -17.46 -0.92
C GLY A 302 24.43 -16.57 -1.02
N GLU A 303 24.20 -16.09 -2.25
CA GLU A 303 23.04 -15.29 -2.61
C GLU A 303 21.75 -16.12 -2.51
N VAL A 304 20.68 -15.47 -2.08
CA VAL A 304 19.33 -16.03 -1.99
C VAL A 304 18.53 -15.58 -3.20
N GLU A 305 18.25 -16.53 -4.09
CA GLU A 305 17.36 -16.31 -5.23
C GLU A 305 15.90 -16.14 -4.79
N PRO A 306 15.06 -15.40 -5.55
CA PRO A 306 13.64 -15.31 -5.28
C PRO A 306 12.98 -16.69 -5.31
N GLY A 307 11.99 -16.88 -4.43
CA GLY A 307 11.26 -18.13 -4.39
C GLY A 307 10.11 -18.15 -3.40
N PHE A 308 9.18 -19.08 -3.65
CA PHE A 308 8.03 -19.28 -2.78
C PHE A 308 8.42 -20.05 -1.51
N LEU A 309 7.56 -19.97 -0.49
CA LEU A 309 7.78 -20.68 0.78
C LEU A 309 7.83 -22.20 0.55
N THR A 310 8.86 -22.85 1.06
CA THR A 310 9.06 -24.30 0.92
C THR A 310 7.95 -25.14 1.58
N ILE A 311 7.18 -24.59 2.53
CA ILE A 311 6.04 -25.30 3.12
C ILE A 311 4.96 -25.68 2.07
N PHE A 312 4.86 -24.94 0.96
CA PHE A 312 3.87 -25.21 -0.09
C PHE A 312 4.35 -26.22 -1.13
N ALA A 313 5.63 -26.60 -1.13
CA ALA A 313 6.17 -27.56 -2.08
C ALA A 313 7.37 -28.32 -1.48
N PRO A 314 7.40 -29.67 -1.56
CA PRO A 314 8.49 -30.48 -1.01
C PRO A 314 9.87 -30.16 -1.61
N GLU A 315 9.91 -29.56 -2.81
CA GLU A 315 11.11 -29.00 -3.41
C GLU A 315 10.90 -27.51 -3.74
N PRO A 316 11.91 -26.64 -3.57
CA PRO A 316 11.78 -25.23 -3.89
C PRO A 316 11.46 -25.05 -5.38
N VAL A 317 10.24 -24.61 -5.68
CA VAL A 317 9.86 -24.25 -7.05
C VAL A 317 10.56 -22.93 -7.36
N ALA A 318 11.53 -22.98 -8.29
CA ALA A 318 12.15 -21.78 -8.81
C ALA A 318 11.09 -20.99 -9.61
N PRO A 319 10.89 -19.68 -9.32
CA PRO A 319 9.99 -18.86 -10.12
C PRO A 319 10.52 -18.78 -11.55
N GLU A 320 9.67 -19.09 -12.52
CA GLU A 320 9.98 -18.82 -13.93
C GLU A 320 9.83 -17.32 -14.16
N ILE A 321 10.94 -16.59 -14.05
CA ILE A 321 10.96 -15.15 -14.27
C ILE A 321 10.62 -14.89 -15.73
N LEU A 322 9.53 -14.16 -15.98
CA LEU A 322 9.08 -13.78 -17.31
C LEU A 322 10.14 -12.85 -17.95
N PRO A 323 10.89 -13.29 -18.98
CA PRO A 323 11.77 -12.39 -19.70
C PRO A 323 10.91 -11.39 -20.50
N ASP A 324 11.46 -10.21 -20.78
CA ASP A 324 10.94 -9.20 -21.71
C ASP A 324 9.91 -8.17 -21.18
N LEU A 325 9.85 -7.91 -19.87
CA LEU A 325 9.13 -6.72 -19.38
C LEU A 325 9.98 -5.45 -19.56
N PRO A 326 9.46 -4.38 -20.20
CA PRO A 326 10.20 -3.12 -20.35
C PRO A 326 10.55 -2.52 -18.99
N ALA A 327 11.86 -2.38 -18.71
CA ALA A 327 12.40 -1.74 -17.51
C ALA A 327 11.95 -2.37 -16.16
N SER A 328 11.73 -3.69 -16.13
CA SER A 328 11.47 -4.44 -14.90
C SER A 328 12.12 -5.83 -14.94
N SER A 329 12.48 -6.34 -13.76
CA SER A 329 12.96 -7.71 -13.58
C SER A 329 11.86 -8.78 -13.70
N GLY A 330 10.58 -8.40 -13.66
CA GLY A 330 9.43 -9.30 -13.69
C GLY A 330 9.22 -10.15 -12.44
N ARG A 331 10.08 -10.00 -11.41
CA ARG A 331 9.99 -10.76 -10.16
C ARG A 331 8.62 -10.55 -9.49
N ARG A 332 8.14 -9.31 -9.38
CA ARG A 332 6.87 -9.00 -8.70
C ARG A 332 5.67 -9.57 -9.46
N THR A 333 5.66 -9.52 -10.78
CA THR A 333 4.62 -10.15 -11.61
C THR A 333 4.55 -11.66 -11.37
N VAL A 334 5.68 -12.34 -11.23
CA VAL A 334 5.69 -13.79 -10.94
C VAL A 334 5.11 -14.09 -9.55
N LEU A 335 5.50 -13.31 -8.53
CA LEU A 335 4.92 -13.44 -7.19
C LEU A 335 3.40 -13.19 -7.21
N ALA A 336 2.98 -12.13 -7.90
CA ALA A 336 1.58 -11.74 -8.05
C ALA A 336 0.75 -12.86 -8.72
N ASN A 337 1.26 -13.46 -9.79
CA ASN A 337 0.62 -14.58 -10.47
C ASN A 337 0.56 -15.83 -9.59
N TRP A 338 1.60 -16.10 -8.79
CA TRP A 338 1.61 -17.23 -7.87
C TRP A 338 0.56 -17.09 -6.76
N LEU A 339 0.48 -15.92 -6.11
CA LEU A 339 -0.52 -15.61 -5.08
C LEU A 339 -1.97 -15.75 -5.58
N THR A 340 -2.16 -15.60 -6.89
CA THR A 340 -3.49 -15.53 -7.52
C THR A 340 -3.83 -16.75 -8.35
N ARG A 341 -3.05 -17.83 -8.21
CA ARG A 341 -3.41 -19.12 -8.81
C ARG A 341 -4.75 -19.60 -8.26
N PRO A 342 -5.66 -20.12 -9.10
CA PRO A 342 -6.94 -20.70 -8.66
C PRO A 342 -6.80 -21.83 -7.62
N ASP A 343 -5.67 -22.56 -7.66
CA ASP A 343 -5.35 -23.65 -6.74
C ASP A 343 -4.46 -23.23 -5.56
N HIS A 344 -4.21 -21.93 -5.38
CA HIS A 344 -3.37 -21.44 -4.28
C HIS A 344 -4.00 -21.75 -2.91
N PRO A 345 -3.26 -22.36 -1.97
CA PRO A 345 -3.85 -22.92 -0.75
C PRO A 345 -4.31 -21.88 0.27
N LEU A 346 -3.75 -20.68 0.32
CA LEU A 346 -4.05 -19.73 1.41
C LEU A 346 -4.80 -18.47 0.96
N THR A 347 -4.36 -17.78 -0.08
CA THR A 347 -4.87 -16.46 -0.46
C THR A 347 -6.39 -16.33 -0.52
N THR A 348 -7.08 -17.30 -1.12
CA THR A 348 -8.55 -17.34 -1.18
C THR A 348 -9.18 -17.59 0.19
N ARG A 349 -8.66 -18.55 0.95
CA ARG A 349 -9.13 -18.84 2.31
C ARG A 349 -8.95 -17.64 3.24
N VAL A 350 -7.84 -16.93 3.12
CA VAL A 350 -7.51 -15.77 3.94
C VAL A 350 -8.51 -14.63 3.70
N ILE A 351 -8.76 -14.23 2.44
CA ILE A 351 -9.71 -13.15 2.16
C ILE A 351 -11.16 -13.55 2.51
N VAL A 352 -11.55 -14.80 2.23
CA VAL A 352 -12.87 -15.33 2.62
C VAL A 352 -13.05 -15.28 4.12
N ASN A 353 -12.04 -15.70 4.89
CA ASN A 353 -12.08 -15.69 6.34
C ASN A 353 -12.22 -14.27 6.91
N ARG A 354 -11.53 -13.29 6.32
CA ARG A 354 -11.63 -11.88 6.74
C ARG A 354 -12.99 -11.29 6.45
N ILE A 355 -13.55 -11.56 5.27
CA ILE A 355 -14.90 -11.09 4.93
C ILE A 355 -15.95 -11.73 5.84
N TRP A 356 -15.78 -13.02 6.16
CA TRP A 356 -16.60 -13.70 7.16
C TRP A 356 -16.46 -13.01 8.53
N GLN A 357 -15.23 -12.76 8.97
CA GLN A 357 -14.95 -12.09 10.24
C GLN A 357 -15.65 -10.74 10.34
N GLU A 358 -15.63 -9.91 9.31
CA GLU A 358 -16.28 -8.59 9.38
C GLU A 358 -17.81 -8.68 9.46
N HIS A 359 -18.41 -9.72 8.89
CA HIS A 359 -19.86 -9.96 9.01
C HIS A 359 -20.25 -10.54 10.38
N PHE A 360 -19.43 -11.43 10.93
CA PHE A 360 -19.75 -12.21 12.12
C PHE A 360 -18.97 -11.81 13.39
N GLY A 361 -18.06 -10.85 13.32
CA GLY A 361 -17.16 -10.43 14.41
C GLY A 361 -16.00 -11.40 14.70
N GLN A 362 -16.04 -12.63 14.19
CA GLN A 362 -14.98 -13.63 14.31
C GLN A 362 -14.88 -14.43 13.00
N GLY A 363 -13.65 -14.70 12.55
CA GLY A 363 -13.40 -15.54 11.38
C GLY A 363 -13.77 -17.01 11.63
N ILE A 364 -13.93 -17.78 10.55
CA ILE A 364 -13.98 -19.25 10.62
C ILE A 364 -12.67 -19.76 11.24
N VAL A 365 -11.55 -19.18 10.83
CA VAL A 365 -10.27 -19.20 11.52
C VAL A 365 -10.21 -17.95 12.41
N PRO A 366 -10.24 -18.09 13.75
CA PRO A 366 -10.24 -16.97 14.69
C PRO A 366 -9.02 -16.04 14.59
N THR A 367 -7.91 -16.54 14.07
CA THR A 367 -6.63 -15.84 13.88
C THR A 367 -6.45 -15.44 12.41
N PRO A 368 -7.01 -14.31 11.95
CA PRO A 368 -7.16 -13.99 10.53
C PRO A 368 -5.86 -13.70 9.76
N SER A 369 -4.75 -13.51 10.47
CA SER A 369 -3.41 -13.34 9.90
C SER A 369 -2.44 -14.47 10.29
N ASP A 370 -2.95 -15.54 10.90
CA ASP A 370 -2.15 -16.69 11.29
C ASP A 370 -2.96 -17.99 11.09
N PHE A 371 -2.75 -18.60 9.93
CA PHE A 371 -3.28 -19.90 9.53
C PHE A 371 -2.28 -21.03 9.86
N GLY A 372 -1.15 -20.71 10.50
CA GLY A 372 -0.11 -21.65 10.90
C GLY A 372 -0.45 -22.39 12.21
N HIS A 373 0.55 -23.06 12.77
CA HIS A 373 0.49 -23.77 14.05
C HIS A 373 0.28 -22.86 15.25
N LEU A 374 0.65 -21.58 15.14
CA LEU A 374 0.34 -20.56 16.16
C LEU A 374 -1.11 -20.06 16.08
N GLY A 375 -1.73 -20.21 14.92
CA GLY A 375 -3.14 -19.95 14.69
C GLY A 375 -4.08 -20.97 15.33
N GLU A 376 -5.38 -20.67 15.26
CA GLU A 376 -6.43 -21.60 15.64
C GLU A 376 -6.99 -22.36 14.43
N ALA A 377 -7.30 -23.65 14.61
CA ALA A 377 -7.96 -24.44 13.57
C ALA A 377 -9.34 -23.85 13.21
N PRO A 378 -9.78 -23.95 11.93
CA PRO A 378 -11.09 -23.46 11.51
C PRO A 378 -12.21 -24.15 12.30
N SER A 379 -13.23 -23.39 12.71
CA SER A 379 -14.44 -23.94 13.32
C SER A 379 -15.24 -24.81 12.34
N HIS A 380 -15.24 -24.42 11.06
CA HIS A 380 -15.98 -25.09 9.98
C HIS A 380 -15.06 -25.24 8.75
N PRO A 381 -14.12 -26.22 8.74
CA PRO A 381 -13.15 -26.37 7.64
C PRO A 381 -13.81 -26.59 6.28
N GLU A 382 -14.82 -27.45 6.21
CA GLU A 382 -15.54 -27.73 4.95
C GLU A 382 -16.24 -26.50 4.38
N LEU A 383 -16.78 -25.62 5.24
CA LEU A 383 -17.39 -24.37 4.83
C LEU A 383 -16.36 -23.39 4.27
N LEU A 384 -15.20 -23.26 4.93
CA LEU A 384 -14.12 -22.41 4.45
C LEU A 384 -13.62 -22.86 3.08
N ASP A 385 -13.42 -24.17 2.90
CA ASP A 385 -12.98 -24.75 1.62
C ASP A 385 -14.03 -24.54 0.52
N TRP A 386 -15.32 -24.73 0.85
CA TRP A 386 -16.41 -24.50 -0.07
C TRP A 386 -16.52 -23.03 -0.49
N LEU A 387 -16.46 -22.09 0.47
CA LEU A 387 -16.49 -20.65 0.19
C LEU A 387 -15.28 -20.21 -0.65
N ALA A 388 -14.07 -20.67 -0.31
CA ALA A 388 -12.85 -20.34 -1.04
C ALA A 388 -12.88 -20.84 -2.49
N THR A 389 -13.33 -22.08 -2.71
CA THR A 389 -13.43 -22.66 -4.06
C THR A 389 -14.56 -22.01 -4.88
N SER A 390 -15.69 -21.73 -4.23
CA SER A 390 -16.84 -21.08 -4.87
C SER A 390 -16.53 -19.63 -5.23
N PHE A 391 -15.75 -18.92 -4.41
CA PHE A 391 -15.28 -17.57 -4.69
C PHE A 391 -14.48 -17.49 -5.99
N VAL A 392 -13.52 -18.42 -6.18
CA VAL A 392 -12.77 -18.55 -7.43
C VAL A 392 -13.69 -18.86 -8.61
N SER A 393 -14.62 -19.82 -8.42
CA SER A 393 -15.55 -20.26 -9.47
C SER A 393 -16.55 -19.17 -9.89
N ASN A 394 -16.84 -18.21 -9.02
CA ASN A 394 -17.69 -17.04 -9.28
C ASN A 394 -16.86 -15.79 -9.62
N GLY A 395 -15.69 -15.99 -10.23
CA GLY A 395 -14.90 -14.90 -10.81
C GLY A 395 -14.22 -14.00 -9.80
N TRP A 396 -13.95 -14.49 -8.59
CA TRP A 396 -13.28 -13.72 -7.53
C TRP A 396 -14.04 -12.43 -7.14
N SER A 397 -15.36 -12.42 -7.33
CA SER A 397 -16.24 -11.29 -7.04
C SER A 397 -16.45 -11.14 -5.53
N LEU A 398 -16.01 -10.01 -4.98
CA LEU A 398 -16.21 -9.70 -3.56
C LEU A 398 -17.70 -9.49 -3.29
N LYS A 399 -18.42 -8.81 -4.19
CA LYS A 399 -19.86 -8.61 -4.05
C LYS A 399 -20.63 -9.92 -4.03
N TRP A 400 -20.26 -10.88 -4.88
CA TRP A 400 -20.82 -12.25 -4.83
C TRP A 400 -20.61 -12.88 -3.46
N LEU A 401 -19.38 -12.83 -2.92
CA LEU A 401 -19.07 -13.43 -1.64
C LEU A 401 -19.85 -12.78 -0.49
N HIS A 402 -19.93 -11.45 -0.45
CA HIS A 402 -20.75 -10.76 0.53
C HIS A 402 -22.21 -11.17 0.41
N ARG A 403 -22.75 -11.22 -0.81
CA ARG A 403 -24.14 -11.64 -1.07
C ARG A 403 -24.40 -13.04 -0.55
N GLU A 404 -23.54 -13.99 -0.88
CA GLU A 404 -23.66 -15.40 -0.47
C GLU A 404 -23.69 -15.54 1.06
N ILE A 405 -22.83 -14.78 1.76
CA ILE A 405 -22.83 -14.76 3.22
C ILE A 405 -24.13 -14.17 3.77
N VAL A 406 -24.57 -13.00 3.29
CA VAL A 406 -25.72 -12.30 3.91
C VAL A 406 -27.07 -12.95 3.59
N VAL A 407 -27.20 -13.69 2.48
CA VAL A 407 -28.44 -14.45 2.19
C VAL A 407 -28.53 -15.76 2.99
N SER A 408 -27.42 -16.21 3.57
CA SER A 408 -27.36 -17.49 4.30
C SER A 408 -28.28 -17.53 5.51
N ALA A 409 -28.70 -18.75 5.88
CA ALA A 409 -29.45 -18.98 7.12
C ALA A 409 -28.65 -18.56 8.36
N ALA A 410 -27.32 -18.71 8.32
CA ALA A 410 -26.42 -18.34 9.41
C ALA A 410 -26.44 -16.82 9.69
N TYR A 411 -26.33 -15.99 8.65
CA TYR A 411 -26.39 -14.53 8.81
C TYR A 411 -27.76 -14.05 9.29
N ARG A 412 -28.83 -14.76 8.90
CA ARG A 412 -30.23 -14.42 9.23
C ARG A 412 -30.70 -14.94 10.58
N GLN A 413 -29.82 -15.56 11.37
CA GLN A 413 -30.16 -16.01 12.72
C GLN A 413 -30.53 -14.83 13.63
N GLN A 414 -31.27 -15.13 14.71
CA GLN A 414 -31.53 -14.17 15.76
C GLN A 414 -30.36 -14.14 16.76
N ALA A 415 -30.06 -12.97 17.32
CA ALA A 415 -28.98 -12.82 18.30
C ALA A 415 -29.42 -13.20 19.73
N VAL A 416 -30.69 -12.96 20.05
CA VAL A 416 -31.31 -13.27 21.34
C VAL A 416 -32.08 -14.58 21.17
N VAL A 417 -31.45 -15.69 21.57
CA VAL A 417 -32.02 -17.04 21.50
C VAL A 417 -31.88 -17.68 22.88
N GLU A 418 -33.00 -18.11 23.46
CA GLU A 418 -33.01 -18.88 24.71
C GLU A 418 -32.73 -20.36 24.42
N ASN A 419 -31.47 -20.76 24.55
CA ASN A 419 -31.06 -22.17 24.44
C ASN A 419 -30.01 -22.49 25.52
N ALA A 420 -30.48 -22.89 26.70
CA ALA A 420 -29.62 -23.15 27.85
C ALA A 420 -28.58 -24.26 27.59
N GLN A 421 -28.92 -25.25 26.78
CA GLN A 421 -28.00 -26.34 26.45
C GLN A 421 -26.89 -25.87 25.51
N ALA A 422 -27.22 -25.12 24.45
CA ALA A 422 -26.23 -24.56 23.53
C ALA A 422 -25.28 -23.59 24.25
N SER A 423 -25.80 -22.73 25.13
CA SER A 423 -24.97 -21.82 25.94
C SER A 423 -23.99 -22.54 26.87
N LEU A 424 -24.29 -23.76 27.32
CA LEU A 424 -23.38 -24.56 28.13
C LEU A 424 -22.32 -25.29 27.29
N ILE A 425 -22.69 -25.75 26.09
CA ILE A 425 -21.80 -26.50 25.20
C ILE A 425 -20.85 -25.57 24.44
N ASP A 426 -21.35 -24.45 23.95
CA ASP A 426 -20.62 -23.47 23.13
C ASP A 426 -20.94 -22.03 23.61
N PRO A 427 -20.44 -21.64 24.79
CA PRO A 427 -20.66 -20.30 25.34
C PRO A 427 -20.05 -19.19 24.46
N ALA A 428 -18.99 -19.51 23.71
CA ALA A 428 -18.30 -18.58 22.82
C ALA A 428 -19.02 -18.39 21.46
N ASN A 429 -20.08 -19.17 21.19
CA ASN A 429 -20.80 -19.16 19.91
C ASN A 429 -19.89 -19.52 18.72
N ARG A 430 -18.87 -20.35 18.91
CA ARG A 430 -17.94 -20.81 17.86
C ARG A 430 -18.64 -21.61 16.77
N LEU A 431 -19.69 -22.34 17.14
CA LEU A 431 -20.52 -23.15 16.25
C LEU A 431 -21.69 -22.36 15.63
N MET A 432 -21.74 -21.05 15.84
CA MET A 432 -22.70 -20.14 15.21
C MET A 432 -24.16 -20.60 15.40
N TRP A 433 -24.54 -20.93 16.64
CA TRP A 433 -25.90 -21.34 16.98
C TRP A 433 -26.86 -20.15 17.18
N ARG A 434 -26.33 -18.92 17.21
CA ARG A 434 -27.05 -17.65 17.19
C ARG A 434 -26.26 -16.56 16.47
N ALA A 435 -26.92 -15.48 16.07
CA ALA A 435 -26.23 -14.34 15.46
C ALA A 435 -25.34 -13.62 16.49
N PRO A 436 -24.08 -13.29 16.13
CA PRO A 436 -23.18 -12.56 17.00
C PRO A 436 -23.62 -11.10 17.15
N LEU A 437 -23.49 -10.55 18.36
CA LEU A 437 -23.65 -9.12 18.61
C LEU A 437 -22.31 -8.43 18.33
N ARG A 438 -22.32 -7.45 17.43
CA ARG A 438 -21.14 -6.62 17.13
C ARG A 438 -21.34 -5.20 17.61
N ARG A 439 -20.26 -4.62 18.13
CA ARG A 439 -20.17 -3.18 18.35
C ARG A 439 -19.99 -2.48 17.00
N LEU A 440 -20.49 -1.27 16.89
CA LEU A 440 -20.17 -0.39 15.77
C LEU A 440 -18.75 0.17 15.93
N SER A 441 -18.00 0.29 14.83
CA SER A 441 -16.70 0.98 14.83
C SER A 441 -16.88 2.48 15.11
N ALA A 442 -15.81 3.16 15.50
CA ALA A 442 -15.81 4.61 15.72
C ALA A 442 -16.31 5.38 14.48
N GLU A 443 -15.90 4.96 13.29
CA GLU A 443 -16.33 5.50 12.00
C GLU A 443 -17.81 5.27 11.75
N GLN A 444 -18.33 4.07 12.05
CA GLN A 444 -19.74 3.75 11.90
C GLN A 444 -20.59 4.62 12.84
N ILE A 445 -20.13 4.84 14.07
CA ILE A 445 -20.82 5.70 15.04
C ILE A 445 -20.85 7.15 14.53
N ARG A 446 -19.71 7.70 14.11
CA ARG A 446 -19.65 9.08 13.57
C ARG A 446 -20.49 9.25 12.30
N ASP A 447 -20.35 8.35 11.34
CA ASP A 447 -21.14 8.40 10.11
C ASP A 447 -22.64 8.30 10.42
N ALA A 448 -23.05 7.43 11.37
CA ALA A 448 -24.44 7.33 11.79
C ALA A 448 -24.95 8.61 12.47
N MET A 449 -24.13 9.28 13.28
CA MET A 449 -24.49 10.57 13.89
C MET A 449 -24.69 11.66 12.81
N LEU A 450 -23.80 11.72 11.81
CA LEU A 450 -23.93 12.66 10.69
C LEU A 450 -25.18 12.37 9.84
N VAL A 451 -25.52 11.09 9.62
CA VAL A 451 -26.75 10.69 8.94
C VAL A 451 -27.98 11.11 9.75
N ALA A 452 -28.01 10.80 11.06
CA ALA A 452 -29.13 11.13 11.93
C ALA A 452 -29.38 12.64 12.04
N GLY A 453 -28.30 13.44 12.00
CA GLY A 453 -28.39 14.91 11.96
C GLY A 453 -28.71 15.50 10.59
N GLY A 454 -28.72 14.70 9.52
CA GLY A 454 -28.91 15.20 8.15
C GLY A 454 -27.73 16.02 7.61
N GLU A 455 -26.54 15.86 8.19
CA GLU A 455 -25.35 16.65 7.86
C GLU A 455 -24.37 15.94 6.93
N ILE A 456 -24.52 14.63 6.73
CA ILE A 456 -23.54 13.82 5.99
C ILE A 456 -23.37 14.30 4.54
N GLU A 457 -22.12 14.54 4.15
CA GLU A 457 -21.73 14.86 2.78
C GLU A 457 -21.26 13.62 2.03
N HIS A 458 -21.98 13.29 0.97
CA HIS A 458 -21.77 12.09 0.15
C HIS A 458 -20.71 12.23 -0.94
N LYS A 459 -19.79 13.19 -0.80
CA LYS A 459 -18.70 13.43 -1.77
C LYS A 459 -17.69 12.28 -1.75
N LEU A 460 -17.56 11.60 -2.89
CA LEU A 460 -16.57 10.56 -3.13
C LEU A 460 -15.17 11.15 -3.39
N GLY A 461 -14.15 10.47 -2.88
CA GLY A 461 -12.75 10.68 -3.21
C GLY A 461 -12.15 12.05 -2.88
N GLY A 462 -10.86 12.23 -3.17
CA GLY A 462 -10.12 13.46 -2.92
C GLY A 462 -9.42 13.51 -1.55
N ALA A 463 -8.60 14.54 -1.35
CA ALA A 463 -7.76 14.69 -0.17
C ALA A 463 -8.51 14.52 1.16
N PRO A 464 -7.84 13.96 2.19
CA PRO A 464 -8.44 13.75 3.50
C PRO A 464 -8.71 15.07 4.22
N SER A 465 -9.62 15.03 5.18
CA SER A 465 -10.04 16.18 5.98
C SER A 465 -10.00 15.87 7.48
N ASP A 466 -9.90 16.88 8.33
CA ASP A 466 -9.95 16.72 9.79
C ASP A 466 -11.35 16.23 10.21
N ALA A 467 -11.45 15.16 11.02
CA ALA A 467 -12.73 14.52 11.30
C ALA A 467 -13.68 15.40 12.12
N ALA A 468 -13.13 16.30 12.95
CA ALA A 468 -13.90 17.23 13.77
C ALA A 468 -14.54 18.36 12.96
N LYS A 469 -14.01 18.66 11.76
CA LYS A 469 -14.49 19.74 10.88
C LYS A 469 -15.19 19.24 9.63
N SER A 470 -14.95 17.98 9.26
CA SER A 470 -15.50 17.38 8.06
C SER A 470 -16.90 16.83 8.29
N LYS A 471 -17.77 17.01 7.31
CA LYS A 471 -19.08 16.35 7.23
C LYS A 471 -19.07 15.13 6.33
N ARG A 472 -17.92 14.81 5.74
CA ARG A 472 -17.75 13.64 4.89
C ARG A 472 -17.71 12.37 5.73
N ARG A 473 -17.98 11.23 5.09
CA ARG A 473 -17.76 9.91 5.68
C ARG A 473 -16.36 9.77 6.26
N SER A 474 -16.27 9.01 7.34
CA SER A 474 -15.05 8.86 8.15
C SER A 474 -13.87 8.26 7.38
N ILE A 475 -14.14 7.48 6.32
CA ILE A 475 -13.10 6.98 5.39
C ILE A 475 -12.31 8.11 4.69
N TYR A 476 -12.88 9.32 4.61
CA TYR A 476 -12.23 10.51 4.06
C TYR A 476 -11.65 11.45 5.12
N CYS A 477 -11.63 11.00 6.37
CA CYS A 477 -10.92 11.69 7.43
C CYS A 477 -9.43 11.36 7.37
N LYS A 478 -8.61 12.26 7.90
CA LYS A 478 -7.16 12.09 7.95
C LYS A 478 -6.80 10.98 8.94
N VAL A 479 -5.98 10.02 8.49
CA VAL A 479 -5.45 8.93 9.31
C VAL A 479 -3.98 9.20 9.58
N MET A 480 -3.64 9.62 10.80
CA MET A 480 -2.25 9.85 11.24
C MET A 480 -1.82 8.71 12.16
N ARG A 481 -0.62 8.15 11.96
CA ARG A 481 -0.14 7.00 12.75
C ARG A 481 0.10 7.33 14.22
N ASN A 482 0.74 8.46 14.53
CA ASN A 482 1.14 8.80 15.90
C ASN A 482 0.15 9.74 16.59
N LYS A 483 -0.78 10.32 15.84
CA LYS A 483 -1.80 11.22 16.37
C LYS A 483 -3.19 10.81 15.88
N PRO A 484 -3.77 9.74 16.43
CA PRO A 484 -5.15 9.36 16.16
C PRO A 484 -6.08 10.56 16.33
N ASP A 485 -7.15 10.61 15.52
CA ASP A 485 -8.12 11.70 15.61
C ASP A 485 -8.88 11.62 16.94
N ASP A 486 -8.96 12.75 17.66
CA ASP A 486 -9.58 12.80 19.00
C ASP A 486 -11.05 12.35 18.98
N MET A 487 -11.78 12.67 17.90
CA MET A 487 -13.18 12.28 17.74
C MET A 487 -13.27 10.76 17.62
N LEU A 488 -12.47 10.16 16.72
CA LEU A 488 -12.51 8.70 16.46
C LEU A 488 -12.03 7.93 17.69
N SER A 489 -10.98 8.43 18.34
CA SER A 489 -10.42 7.83 19.55
C SER A 489 -11.42 7.81 20.72
N ALA A 490 -12.33 8.79 20.81
CA ALA A 490 -13.36 8.81 21.86
C ALA A 490 -14.34 7.63 21.76
N PHE A 491 -14.48 7.03 20.57
CA PHE A 491 -15.34 5.87 20.32
C PHE A 491 -14.58 4.56 20.18
N ASP A 492 -13.24 4.58 20.31
CA ASP A 492 -12.34 3.44 20.19
C ASP A 492 -11.89 2.90 21.58
N LEU A 493 -12.85 2.86 22.51
CA LEU A 493 -12.67 2.37 23.89
C LEU A 493 -12.50 0.86 24.02
#